data_AF-A0A2W4NMN0-F1
#
_entry.id   AF-A0A2W4NMN0-F1
#
_cell.length_a   1.000
_cell.length_b   1.000
_cell.length_c   1.000
_cell.angle_alpha   90.00
_cell.angle_beta   90.00
_cell.angle_gamma   90.00
#
_symmetry.space_group_name_H-M   'P 1'
#
loop_
_entity.id
_entity.type
_entity.pdbx_description
1 polymer ?
#
loop_
_entity_poly.entity_id
_entity_poly.type
_entity_poly.pdbx_seq_one_letter_code
_entity_poly.pdbx_strand_id
1 'polypeptide(L)'
;MSARRSDSILAVDFGNVHTRGVLIDLVEGAYRVVAQGETRTTAGFPSGNIAVGLKRVVAQLEQITGRRLQNADGKLLMPEQPDRSGVDAFLATASIGRPLRTVLIGLAPDISVASGLRAIAGTYVQVVESISLADRRDEEALLNAIVTSRPDLIFITGGLDGGADEPVLRLARVAALAVQLLRDQNAPSVLFAGNN
;
A
#
# COMPACT_ATOMS: atom_id res chain seq x y z
N MET A 1 -20.03 -29.64 -8.10
CA MET A 1 -20.28 -28.81 -6.90
C MET A 1 -20.75 -27.44 -7.38
N SER A 2 -22.02 -27.11 -7.22
CA SER A 2 -22.52 -25.77 -7.52
C SER A 2 -21.96 -24.80 -6.49
N ALA A 3 -21.33 -23.70 -6.94
CA ALA A 3 -20.88 -22.65 -6.03
C ALA A 3 -22.11 -22.04 -5.35
N ARG A 4 -22.22 -22.19 -4.02
CA ARG A 4 -23.29 -21.52 -3.25
C ARG A 4 -23.14 -20.02 -3.47
N ARG A 5 -24.21 -19.38 -3.97
CA ARG A 5 -24.31 -17.93 -4.03
C ARG A 5 -24.34 -17.41 -2.59
N SER A 6 -23.47 -16.47 -2.25
CA SER A 6 -23.48 -15.83 -0.92
C SER A 6 -24.67 -14.89 -0.85
N ASP A 7 -25.55 -15.11 0.12
CA ASP A 7 -26.76 -14.29 0.29
C ASP A 7 -26.46 -13.07 1.18
N SER A 8 -25.39 -13.11 1.98
CA SER A 8 -24.87 -11.99 2.75
C SER A 8 -23.36 -11.81 2.64
N ILE A 9 -22.93 -10.56 2.53
CA ILE A 9 -21.52 -10.18 2.36
C ILE A 9 -21.21 -9.03 3.30
N LEU A 10 -20.18 -9.20 4.14
CA LEU A 10 -19.54 -8.10 4.85
C LEU A 10 -18.29 -7.68 4.08
N ALA A 11 -18.29 -6.47 3.51
CA ALA A 11 -17.12 -5.88 2.88
C ALA A 11 -16.52 -4.81 3.81
N VAL A 12 -15.21 -4.89 4.07
CA VAL A 12 -14.50 -3.94 4.93
C VAL A 12 -13.30 -3.36 4.18
N ASP A 13 -13.27 -2.04 4.03
CA ASP A 13 -12.12 -1.30 3.53
C ASP A 13 -11.34 -0.70 4.69
N PHE A 14 -10.08 -1.11 4.84
CA PHE A 14 -9.15 -0.49 5.76
C PHE A 14 -8.36 0.59 5.02
N GLY A 15 -8.81 1.84 5.06
CA GLY A 15 -8.07 2.98 4.51
C GLY A 15 -7.03 3.54 5.49
N ASN A 16 -6.22 4.51 5.06
CA ASN A 16 -5.23 5.17 5.94
C ASN A 16 -5.87 5.90 7.14
N VAL A 17 -7.02 6.54 6.94
CA VAL A 17 -7.67 7.37 7.96
C VAL A 17 -8.89 6.66 8.57
N HIS A 18 -9.68 6.01 7.71
CA HIS A 18 -10.94 5.38 8.10
C HIS A 18 -10.98 3.92 7.69
N THR A 19 -11.54 3.09 8.57
CA THR A 19 -11.97 1.73 8.29
C THR A 19 -13.48 1.77 8.07
N ARG A 20 -13.93 1.32 6.90
CA ARG A 20 -15.32 1.37 6.46
C ARG A 20 -15.86 -0.03 6.29
N GLY A 21 -17.06 -0.28 6.78
CA GLY A 21 -17.76 -1.55 6.65
C GLY A 21 -19.05 -1.36 5.90
N VAL A 22 -19.37 -2.28 5.00
CA VAL A 22 -20.63 -2.34 4.26
C VAL A 22 -21.19 -3.74 4.40
N LEU A 23 -22.42 -3.84 4.90
CA LEU A 23 -23.18 -5.08 4.88
C LEU A 23 -24.09 -5.09 3.65
N ILE A 24 -23.99 -6.16 2.86
CA ILE A 24 -24.74 -6.35 1.62
C ILE A 24 -25.53 -7.64 1.76
N ASP A 25 -26.82 -7.61 1.42
CA ASP A 25 -27.68 -8.79 1.35
C ASP A 25 -28.27 -8.95 -0.05
N LEU A 26 -28.62 -10.18 -0.42
CA LEU A 26 -29.38 -10.51 -1.60
C LEU A 26 -30.88 -10.36 -1.30
N VAL A 27 -31.48 -9.25 -1.76
CA VAL A 27 -32.91 -8.94 -1.57
C VAL A 27 -33.60 -9.04 -2.92
N GLU A 28 -34.59 -9.93 -3.04
CA GLU A 28 -35.36 -10.16 -4.28
C GLU A 28 -34.46 -10.46 -5.50
N GLY A 29 -33.37 -11.20 -5.28
CA GLY A 29 -32.42 -11.58 -6.33
C GLY A 29 -31.38 -10.52 -6.72
N ALA A 30 -31.41 -9.33 -6.09
CA ALA A 30 -30.45 -8.25 -6.29
C ALA A 30 -29.66 -7.95 -5.00
N TYR A 31 -28.35 -7.71 -5.13
CA TYR A 31 -27.53 -7.29 -4.01
C TYR A 31 -27.86 -5.86 -3.61
N ARG A 32 -28.13 -5.62 -2.33
CA ARG A 32 -28.43 -4.30 -1.77
C ARG A 32 -27.57 -4.03 -0.53
N VAL A 33 -27.11 -2.80 -0.41
CA VAL A 33 -26.48 -2.31 0.82
C VAL A 33 -27.55 -2.18 1.89
N VAL A 34 -27.35 -2.88 3.01
CA VAL A 34 -28.27 -2.89 4.15
C VAL A 34 -27.80 -1.94 5.25
N ALA A 35 -26.50 -1.87 5.48
CA ALA A 35 -25.92 -0.96 6.45
C ALA A 35 -24.49 -0.58 6.06
N GLN A 36 -24.06 0.59 6.55
CA GLN A 36 -22.70 1.09 6.43
C GLN A 36 -22.22 1.59 7.78
N GLY A 37 -20.93 1.41 8.06
CA GLY A 37 -20.27 1.90 9.27
C GLY A 37 -18.90 2.48 8.94
N GLU A 38 -18.42 3.38 9.78
CA GLU A 38 -17.10 3.99 9.65
C GLU A 38 -16.48 4.21 11.03
N THR A 39 -15.18 3.90 11.14
CA THR A 39 -14.37 4.20 12.32
C THR A 39 -12.97 4.64 11.93
N ARG A 40 -12.19 5.17 12.88
CA ARG A 40 -10.78 5.50 12.65
C ARG A 40 -9.97 4.24 12.43
N THR A 41 -9.10 4.24 11.43
CA THR A 41 -8.17 3.12 11.19
C THR A 41 -7.20 2.98 12.35
N THR A 42 -6.98 1.75 12.80
CA THR A 42 -6.20 1.43 14.00
C THR A 42 -4.91 0.66 13.69
N ALA A 43 -4.48 0.60 12.43
CA ALA A 43 -3.22 -0.06 12.05
C ALA A 43 -1.97 0.69 12.55
N GLY A 44 -2.06 2.02 12.69
CA GLY A 44 -1.00 2.85 13.25
C GLY A 44 -1.10 2.99 14.77
N PHE A 45 -0.17 3.77 15.33
CA PHE A 45 -0.20 4.16 16.75
C PHE A 45 -1.55 4.84 17.11
N PRO A 46 -2.10 4.65 18.33
CA PRO A 46 -1.56 3.87 19.46
C PRO A 46 -1.89 2.37 19.41
N SER A 47 -2.84 1.94 18.58
CA SER A 47 -3.32 0.56 18.63
C SER A 47 -2.40 -0.43 17.91
N GLY A 48 -1.82 -0.07 16.76
CA GLY A 48 -0.97 -0.96 15.98
C GLY A 48 -1.69 -2.24 15.50
N ASN A 49 -3.01 -2.25 15.45
CA ASN A 49 -3.82 -3.45 15.25
C ASN A 49 -5.14 -3.14 14.53
N ILE A 50 -5.29 -3.61 13.29
CA ILE A 50 -6.47 -3.42 12.44
C ILE A 50 -7.74 -4.11 12.99
N ALA A 51 -7.59 -5.16 13.80
CA ALA A 51 -8.72 -5.90 14.35
C ALA A 51 -9.56 -5.02 15.29
N VAL A 52 -8.97 -3.99 15.90
CA VAL A 52 -9.70 -3.03 16.73
C VAL A 52 -10.68 -2.22 15.88
N GLY A 53 -10.23 -1.69 14.73
CA GLY A 53 -11.08 -1.00 13.76
C GLY A 53 -12.16 -1.91 13.19
N LEU A 54 -11.81 -3.17 12.86
CA LEU A 54 -12.78 -4.16 12.40
C LEU A 54 -13.89 -4.40 13.43
N LYS A 55 -13.55 -4.69 14.69
CA LYS A 55 -14.55 -4.94 15.74
C LYS A 55 -15.49 -3.75 15.95
N ARG A 56 -14.94 -2.52 15.89
CA ARG A 56 -15.71 -1.27 16.03
C ARG A 56 -16.68 -1.07 14.87
N VAL A 57 -16.23 -1.26 13.63
CA VAL A 57 -17.10 -1.06 12.47
C VAL A 57 -18.17 -2.15 12.40
N VAL A 58 -17.83 -3.39 12.75
CA VAL A 58 -18.80 -4.49 12.87
C VAL A 58 -19.84 -4.18 13.94
N ALA A 59 -19.42 -3.71 15.12
CA ALA A 59 -20.35 -3.33 16.19
C ALA A 59 -21.34 -2.22 15.76
N GLN A 60 -20.90 -1.23 14.97
CA GLN A 60 -21.81 -0.23 14.40
C GLN A 60 -22.84 -0.88 13.45
N LEU A 61 -22.42 -1.82 12.60
CA LEU A 61 -23.34 -2.55 11.72
C LEU A 61 -24.33 -3.40 12.52
N GLU A 62 -23.88 -4.05 13.61
CA GLU A 62 -24.76 -4.79 14.52
C GLU A 62 -25.80 -3.86 15.17
N GLN A 63 -25.41 -2.64 15.56
CA GLN A 63 -26.34 -1.64 16.11
C GLN A 63 -27.36 -1.13 15.09
N ILE A 64 -26.96 -0.92 13.84
CA ILE A 64 -27.86 -0.41 12.79
C ILE A 64 -28.88 -1.48 12.38
N THR A 65 -28.44 -2.73 12.29
CA THR A 65 -29.24 -3.82 11.70
C THR A 65 -29.95 -4.69 12.73
N GLY A 66 -29.51 -4.66 13.99
CA GLY A 66 -29.91 -5.63 15.02
C GLY A 66 -29.37 -7.04 14.77
N ARG A 67 -28.58 -7.25 13.72
CA ARG A 67 -27.99 -8.54 13.33
C ARG A 67 -26.71 -8.75 14.11
N ARG A 68 -26.58 -9.88 14.79
CA ARG A 68 -25.30 -10.27 15.41
C ARG A 68 -24.32 -10.75 14.33
N LEU A 69 -23.16 -10.12 14.22
CA LEU A 69 -22.14 -10.39 13.20
C LEU A 69 -20.85 -10.98 13.78
N GLN A 70 -20.61 -10.81 15.08
CA GLN A 70 -19.41 -11.33 15.75
C GLN A 70 -19.71 -12.03 17.08
N ASN A 71 -18.80 -12.91 17.50
CA ASN A 71 -18.85 -13.57 18.80
C ASN A 71 -18.28 -12.68 19.92
N ALA A 72 -18.29 -13.17 21.17
CA ALA A 72 -17.78 -12.42 22.32
C ALA A 72 -16.28 -12.09 22.23
N ASP A 73 -15.50 -12.89 21.49
CA ASP A 73 -14.08 -12.63 21.23
C ASP A 73 -13.85 -11.62 20.10
N GLY A 74 -14.91 -11.17 19.43
CA GLY A 74 -14.88 -10.30 18.25
C GLY A 74 -14.41 -11.00 16.98
N LYS A 75 -14.61 -12.33 16.87
CA LYS A 75 -14.47 -13.08 15.62
C LYS A 75 -15.78 -13.03 14.86
N LEU A 76 -15.71 -12.83 13.54
CA LEU A 76 -16.90 -12.87 12.68
C LEU A 76 -17.57 -14.24 12.74
N LEU A 77 -18.90 -14.22 12.79
CA LEU A 77 -19.72 -15.42 12.68
C LEU A 77 -19.88 -15.73 11.18
N MET A 78 -19.42 -16.88 10.74
CA MET A 78 -19.53 -17.34 9.35
C MET A 78 -19.68 -18.87 9.32
N PRO A 79 -20.54 -19.46 8.46
CA PRO A 79 -21.46 -18.78 7.55
C PRO A 79 -22.62 -18.09 8.28
N GLU A 80 -23.53 -17.47 7.54
CA GLU A 80 -24.78 -16.97 8.09
C GLU A 80 -25.62 -18.12 8.67
N GLN A 81 -26.29 -17.86 9.80
CA GLN A 81 -27.16 -18.79 10.50
C GLN A 81 -28.64 -18.53 10.19
N PRO A 82 -29.55 -19.48 10.46
CA PRO A 82 -30.99 -19.32 10.20
C PRO A 82 -31.65 -18.12 10.91
N ASP A 83 -31.07 -17.65 12.03
CA ASP A 83 -31.50 -16.45 12.75
C ASP A 83 -30.93 -15.14 12.16
N ARG A 84 -30.36 -15.21 10.95
CA ARG A 84 -29.63 -14.15 10.24
C ARG A 84 -28.31 -13.75 10.90
N SER A 85 -27.86 -14.37 11.99
CA SER A 85 -26.55 -14.03 12.57
C SER A 85 -25.39 -14.45 11.66
N GLY A 86 -24.28 -13.71 11.71
CA GLY A 86 -23.11 -13.93 10.86
C GLY A 86 -23.30 -13.48 9.42
N VAL A 87 -22.36 -13.84 8.53
CA VAL A 87 -22.40 -13.59 7.08
C VAL A 87 -21.84 -14.77 6.28
N ASP A 88 -22.24 -14.91 5.02
CA ASP A 88 -21.73 -15.98 4.15
C ASP A 88 -20.35 -15.67 3.56
N ALA A 89 -20.07 -14.39 3.32
CA ALA A 89 -18.80 -13.94 2.77
C ALA A 89 -18.25 -12.72 3.52
N PHE A 90 -16.93 -12.70 3.66
CA PHE A 90 -16.17 -11.57 4.17
C PHE A 90 -15.14 -11.14 3.13
N LEU A 91 -15.17 -9.88 2.74
CA LEU A 91 -14.21 -9.27 1.83
C LEU A 91 -13.48 -8.16 2.57
N ALA A 92 -12.15 -8.11 2.42
CA ALA A 92 -11.35 -7.02 2.95
C ALA A 92 -10.49 -6.39 1.86
N THR A 93 -10.46 -5.06 1.82
CA THR A 93 -9.48 -4.27 1.07
C THR A 93 -8.63 -3.48 2.06
N ALA A 94 -7.35 -3.26 1.75
CA ALA A 94 -6.46 -2.53 2.64
C ALA A 94 -5.57 -1.57 1.85
N SER A 95 -5.67 -0.29 2.20
CA SER A 95 -4.84 0.81 1.70
C SER A 95 -4.19 1.55 2.86
N ILE A 96 -3.71 0.81 3.86
CA ILE A 96 -3.27 1.32 5.17
C ILE A 96 -1.77 1.67 5.21
N GLY A 97 -1.02 1.30 4.17
CA GLY A 97 0.41 1.55 4.11
C GLY A 97 0.72 3.03 3.91
N ARG A 98 1.87 3.48 4.41
CA ARG A 98 2.48 4.70 3.88
C ARG A 98 2.85 4.48 2.40
N PRO A 99 2.82 5.52 1.54
CA PRO A 99 3.37 5.41 0.20
C PRO A 99 4.82 4.91 0.25
N LEU A 100 5.22 4.10 -0.74
CA LEU A 100 6.61 3.66 -0.85
C LEU A 100 7.52 4.87 -1.00
N ARG A 101 8.42 5.07 -0.06
CA ARG A 101 9.40 6.16 -0.13
C ARG A 101 10.44 5.81 -1.17
N THR A 102 10.52 6.58 -2.24
CA THR A 102 11.35 6.26 -3.39
C THR A 102 12.40 7.34 -3.64
N VAL A 103 13.66 6.94 -3.74
CA VAL A 103 14.69 7.77 -4.37
C VAL A 103 14.66 7.48 -5.87
N LEU A 104 14.54 8.54 -6.68
CA LEU A 104 14.58 8.43 -8.14
C LEU A 104 15.94 8.86 -8.66
N ILE A 105 16.65 7.96 -9.32
CA ILE A 105 17.93 8.22 -9.97
C ILE A 105 17.70 8.17 -11.48
N GLY A 106 18.12 9.20 -12.22
CA GLY A 106 18.03 9.22 -13.67
C GLY A 106 19.16 9.99 -14.32
N LEU A 107 19.62 9.57 -15.50
CA LEU A 107 20.78 10.20 -16.15
C LEU A 107 20.58 11.68 -16.46
N ALA A 108 19.51 11.98 -17.20
CA ALA A 108 19.15 13.33 -17.61
C ALA A 108 17.87 13.78 -16.90
N PRO A 109 17.83 14.98 -16.30
CA PRO A 109 16.64 15.51 -15.63
C PRO A 109 15.40 15.50 -16.53
N ASP A 110 15.50 16.05 -17.75
CA ASP A 110 14.34 16.27 -18.63
C ASP A 110 13.89 15.01 -19.38
N ILE A 111 14.68 13.93 -19.32
CA ILE A 111 14.41 12.69 -20.05
C ILE A 111 14.24 11.53 -19.09
N SER A 112 15.32 11.10 -18.42
CA SER A 112 15.32 9.90 -17.57
C SER A 112 14.50 10.13 -16.30
N VAL A 113 14.79 11.21 -15.57
CA VAL A 113 14.04 11.54 -14.34
C VAL A 113 12.58 11.85 -14.68
N ALA A 114 12.32 12.67 -15.70
CA ALA A 114 10.96 12.95 -16.15
C ALA A 114 10.18 11.67 -16.55
N SER A 115 10.83 10.72 -17.23
CA SER A 115 10.21 9.42 -17.56
C SER A 115 9.97 8.57 -16.32
N GLY A 116 10.90 8.52 -15.38
CA GLY A 116 10.72 7.86 -14.09
C GLY A 116 9.54 8.42 -13.31
N LEU A 117 9.44 9.75 -13.22
CA LEU A 117 8.31 10.45 -12.60
C LEU A 117 6.98 10.09 -13.28
N ARG A 118 6.93 10.08 -14.62
CA ARG A 118 5.74 9.65 -15.36
C ARG A 118 5.36 8.19 -15.06
N ALA A 119 6.34 7.29 -14.98
CA ALA A 119 6.10 5.87 -14.71
C ALA A 119 5.51 5.64 -13.31
N ILE A 120 5.88 6.46 -12.32
CA ILE A 120 5.41 6.30 -10.93
C ILE A 120 4.21 7.19 -10.57
N ALA A 121 3.83 8.16 -11.41
CA ALA A 121 2.81 9.17 -11.11
C ALA A 121 1.42 8.59 -10.74
N GLY A 122 1.08 7.40 -11.24
CA GLY A 122 -0.18 6.69 -10.93
C GLY A 122 -0.06 5.63 -9.85
N THR A 123 1.11 5.48 -9.23
CA THR A 123 1.39 4.44 -8.24
C THR A 123 1.45 5.02 -6.84
N TYR A 124 1.36 4.16 -5.82
CA TYR A 124 1.34 4.57 -4.42
C TYR A 124 2.77 4.80 -3.87
N VAL A 125 3.46 5.75 -4.49
CA VAL A 125 4.88 6.10 -4.27
C VAL A 125 5.00 7.56 -3.83
N GLN A 126 5.90 7.83 -2.88
CA GLN A 126 6.35 9.17 -2.52
C GLN A 126 7.81 9.33 -2.93
N VAL A 127 8.10 10.23 -3.87
CA VAL A 127 9.50 10.58 -4.20
C VAL A 127 10.08 11.40 -3.05
N VAL A 128 11.13 10.88 -2.41
CA VAL A 128 11.78 11.53 -1.25
C VAL A 128 13.11 12.19 -1.59
N GLU A 129 13.70 11.83 -2.73
CA GLU A 129 14.92 12.43 -3.28
C GLU A 129 14.98 12.13 -4.78
N SER A 130 15.59 13.03 -5.57
CA SER A 130 15.86 12.81 -6.98
C SER A 130 17.31 13.18 -7.32
N ILE A 131 18.02 12.25 -7.96
CA ILE A 131 19.44 12.36 -8.28
C ILE A 131 19.64 12.21 -9.79
N SER A 132 20.50 13.04 -10.36
CA SER A 132 20.90 12.92 -11.77
C SER A 132 22.38 13.22 -11.99
N LEU A 133 22.88 13.02 -13.21
CA LEU A 133 24.25 13.41 -13.55
C LEU A 133 24.47 14.92 -13.52
N ALA A 134 23.41 15.70 -13.68
CA ALA A 134 23.47 17.16 -13.58
C ALA A 134 23.52 17.65 -12.12
N ASP A 135 23.44 16.72 -11.15
CA ASP A 135 23.56 17.05 -9.74
C ASP A 135 24.99 17.54 -9.42
N ARG A 136 25.07 18.67 -8.72
CA ARG A 136 26.33 19.32 -8.36
C ARG A 136 26.88 18.86 -7.01
N ARG A 137 26.09 18.08 -6.26
CA ARG A 137 26.52 17.44 -5.02
C ARG A 137 27.62 16.42 -5.33
N ASP A 138 28.59 16.31 -4.42
CA ASP A 138 29.59 15.24 -4.48
C ASP A 138 28.98 13.90 -4.06
N GLU A 139 29.75 12.81 -4.23
CA GLU A 139 29.26 11.46 -3.96
C GLU A 139 28.91 11.23 -2.50
N GLU A 140 29.61 11.88 -1.58
CA GLU A 140 29.32 11.81 -0.14
C GLU A 140 27.97 12.47 0.18
N ALA A 141 27.72 13.66 -0.37
CA ALA A 141 26.45 14.34 -0.19
C ALA A 141 25.28 13.55 -0.84
N LEU A 142 25.49 12.95 -2.00
CA LEU A 142 24.50 12.08 -2.64
C LEU A 142 24.20 10.83 -1.80
N LEU A 143 25.24 10.16 -1.28
CA LEU A 143 25.10 9.02 -0.39
C LEU A 143 24.30 9.38 0.87
N ASN A 144 24.68 10.49 1.51
CA ASN A 144 24.01 10.98 2.71
C ASN A 144 22.54 11.32 2.45
N ALA A 145 22.21 11.87 1.28
CA ALA A 145 20.83 12.13 0.89
C ALA A 145 20.01 10.83 0.78
N ILE A 146 20.56 9.80 0.14
CA ILE A 146 19.90 8.49 0.05
C ILE A 146 19.71 7.87 1.44
N VAL A 147 20.77 7.82 2.26
CA VAL A 147 20.72 7.18 3.59
C VAL A 147 19.75 7.91 4.52
N THR A 148 19.82 9.24 4.58
CA THR A 148 18.99 10.05 5.48
C THR A 148 17.52 10.02 5.08
N SER A 149 17.23 9.91 3.78
CA SER A 149 15.85 9.81 3.30
C SER A 149 15.18 8.48 3.66
N ARG A 150 15.93 7.45 4.10
CA ARG A 150 15.43 6.11 4.48
C ARG A 150 14.37 5.59 3.50
N PRO A 151 14.75 5.38 2.23
CA PRO A 151 13.81 4.94 1.21
C PRO A 151 13.43 3.47 1.40
N ASP A 152 12.24 3.12 0.91
CA ASP A 152 11.80 1.74 0.71
C ASP A 152 12.25 1.21 -0.67
N LEU A 153 12.46 2.12 -1.64
CA LEU A 153 12.81 1.82 -3.03
C LEU A 153 13.85 2.82 -3.56
N ILE A 154 14.86 2.33 -4.27
CA ILE A 154 15.70 3.14 -5.17
C ILE A 154 15.33 2.77 -6.60
N PHE A 155 14.74 3.72 -7.32
CA PHE A 155 14.33 3.55 -8.71
C PHE A 155 15.33 4.23 -9.63
N ILE A 156 16.02 3.45 -10.45
CA ILE A 156 17.04 3.91 -11.40
C ILE A 156 16.46 3.86 -12.80
N THR A 157 16.56 4.97 -13.53
CA THR A 157 15.95 5.14 -14.86
C THR A 157 16.95 5.63 -15.89
N GLY A 158 16.81 5.15 -17.12
CA GLY A 158 17.78 5.37 -18.20
C GLY A 158 18.84 4.26 -18.26
N GLY A 159 19.80 4.38 -19.19
CA GLY A 159 20.65 3.25 -19.62
C GLY A 159 20.15 2.65 -20.94
N LEU A 160 20.93 1.81 -21.61
CA LEU A 160 21.33 2.10 -23.00
C LEU A 160 20.87 1.17 -24.13
N ASP A 161 20.33 1.80 -25.17
CA ASP A 161 20.52 1.42 -26.59
C ASP A 161 21.90 1.97 -27.05
N GLY A 162 23.01 1.41 -26.57
CA GLY A 162 24.39 1.69 -27.06
C GLY A 162 25.08 3.03 -26.68
N GLY A 163 24.65 3.74 -25.62
CA GLY A 163 25.26 5.00 -25.15
C GLY A 163 26.29 4.87 -23.99
N ALA A 164 26.28 5.80 -23.03
CA ALA A 164 27.30 5.90 -21.96
C ALA A 164 26.99 5.05 -20.70
N ASP A 165 27.73 3.95 -20.52
CA ASP A 165 27.60 3.02 -19.37
C ASP A 165 28.17 3.61 -18.07
N GLU A 166 29.31 4.29 -18.19
CA GLU A 166 30.10 4.79 -17.05
C GLU A 166 29.30 5.74 -16.14
N PRO A 167 28.51 6.70 -16.65
CA PRO A 167 27.74 7.60 -15.82
C PRO A 167 26.60 6.91 -15.05
N VAL A 168 25.93 5.92 -15.65
CA VAL A 168 24.90 5.11 -14.96
C VAL A 168 25.55 4.30 -13.85
N LEU A 169 26.67 3.64 -14.16
CA LEU A 169 27.42 2.83 -13.21
C LEU A 169 27.90 3.66 -12.02
N ARG A 170 28.32 4.91 -12.24
CA ARG A 170 28.70 5.83 -11.17
C ARG A 170 27.56 6.06 -10.18
N LEU A 171 26.38 6.43 -10.67
CA LEU A 171 25.20 6.64 -9.80
C LEU A 171 24.72 5.34 -9.14
N ALA A 172 24.80 4.21 -9.85
CA ALA A 172 24.47 2.90 -9.31
C ALA A 172 25.43 2.47 -8.19
N ARG A 173 26.71 2.84 -8.24
CA ARG A 173 27.67 2.60 -7.14
C ARG A 173 27.30 3.36 -5.87
N VAL A 174 26.87 4.63 -5.99
CA VAL A 174 26.39 5.41 -4.84
C VAL A 174 25.15 4.75 -4.23
N ALA A 175 24.19 4.32 -5.05
CA ALA A 175 23.02 3.57 -4.59
C ALA A 175 23.39 2.25 -3.91
N ALA A 176 24.34 1.49 -4.47
CA ALA A 176 24.80 0.22 -3.90
C ALA A 176 25.45 0.43 -2.52
N LEU A 177 26.24 1.49 -2.35
CA LEU A 177 26.82 1.84 -1.05
C LEU A 177 25.73 2.21 -0.03
N ALA A 178 24.71 2.98 -0.45
CA ALA A 178 23.58 3.31 0.41
C ALA A 178 22.81 2.05 0.87
N VAL A 179 22.57 1.10 -0.04
CA VAL A 179 21.94 -0.20 0.28
C VAL A 179 22.76 -0.97 1.32
N GLN A 180 24.09 -0.96 1.21
CA GLN A 180 24.97 -1.61 2.19
C GLN A 180 24.86 -0.97 3.57
N LEU A 181 24.84 0.37 3.66
CA LEU A 181 24.72 1.10 4.92
C LEU A 181 23.34 0.92 5.60
N LEU A 182 22.29 0.70 4.81
CA LEU A 182 20.93 0.51 5.29
C LEU A 182 20.57 -0.96 5.59
N ARG A 183 21.50 -1.90 5.40
CA ARG A 183 21.24 -3.36 5.50
C ARG A 183 20.59 -3.77 6.82
N ASP A 184 21.05 -3.20 7.93
CA ASP A 184 20.55 -3.54 9.27
C ASP A 184 19.33 -2.70 9.69
N GLN A 185 18.92 -1.72 8.88
CA GLN A 185 17.84 -0.77 9.14
C GLN A 185 16.66 -0.89 8.15
N ASN A 186 16.60 -2.02 7.42
CA ASN A 186 15.72 -2.31 6.29
C ASN A 186 16.26 -1.76 4.96
N ALA A 187 16.98 -2.60 4.21
CA ALA A 187 17.56 -2.23 2.93
C ALA A 187 16.47 -1.89 1.89
N PRO A 188 16.60 -0.78 1.14
CA PRO A 188 15.67 -0.47 0.07
C PRO A 188 15.78 -1.52 -1.04
N SER A 189 14.64 -1.83 -1.67
CA SER A 189 14.65 -2.55 -2.94
C SER A 189 15.27 -1.67 -4.04
N VAL A 190 15.89 -2.27 -5.04
CA VAL A 190 16.42 -1.54 -6.21
C VAL A 190 15.67 -1.98 -7.45
N LEU A 191 15.09 -1.02 -8.17
CA LEU A 191 14.43 -1.23 -9.46
C LEU A 191 15.22 -0.48 -10.53
N PHE A 192 15.59 -1.15 -11.61
CA PHE A 192 16.24 -0.55 -12.77
C PHE A 192 15.32 -0.63 -13.98
N ALA A 193 15.10 0.50 -14.64
CA ALA A 193 14.36 0.61 -15.90
C ALA A 193 15.20 1.37 -16.94
N GLY A 194 16.01 0.61 -17.68
CA GLY A 194 16.76 1.09 -18.84
C GLY A 194 16.04 0.83 -20.15
N ASN A 195 16.65 1.27 -21.26
CA ASN A 195 16.16 1.00 -22.61
C ASN A 195 16.66 -0.37 -23.12
N ASN A 196 16.02 -0.84 -24.21
CA ASN A 196 16.60 -1.66 -25.30
C ASN A 196 18.12 -1.62 -25.39
#